data_AF-G5A6U7-F1
#
_entry.id   AF-G5A6U7-F1
#
_cell.length_a   1.000
_cell.length_b   1.000
_cell.length_c   1.000
_cell.angle_alpha   90.00
_cell.angle_beta   90.00
_cell.angle_gamma   90.00
#
_symmetry.space_group_name_H-M   'P 1'
#
loop_
_entity.id
_entity.type
_entity.pdbx_description
1 polymer ?
#
loop_
_entity_poly.entity_id
_entity_poly.type
_entity_poly.pdbx_seq_one_letter_code
_entity_poly.pdbx_strand_id
1 'polypeptide(L)'
;LLDTLQRQVDTLEFQHRQLLAKCHQRDASPTPPCHDVGFNNKAYVELTQMQCALIKENAELARLNASFLATEKQLNQFADAQNRENKKMQQEQEHKRTNPTLLNIRLTQEYLSNIAGVAYGEFKAFRESKLHSSIGTTVFGWRHRHIFHSDKLMFSLDKVFPYHSMQKMAQGIWEVVSQPELSKIISPRDATMHFHVVQRVSEDAVIFVHTVDREDSDERLQAFILSMRIDLGSDGSLMIFRTLDPKRDRQFLRTCDQPYLSFSS
;
A
#
# COMPACT_ATOMS: atom_id res chain seq x y z
N LEU A 1 -22.52 36.83 17.87
CA LEU A 1 -21.79 38.07 17.53
C LEU A 1 -22.29 38.65 16.19
N LEU A 2 -22.29 37.86 15.11
CA LEU A 2 -22.85 38.25 13.80
C LEU A 2 -24.34 38.69 13.88
N ASP A 3 -25.20 37.94 14.57
CA ASP A 3 -26.62 38.33 14.74
C ASP A 3 -26.82 39.66 15.49
N THR A 4 -25.90 39.97 16.41
CA THR A 4 -25.96 41.20 17.20
C THR A 4 -25.58 42.41 16.35
N LEU A 5 -24.58 42.24 15.48
CA LEU A 5 -24.17 43.26 14.50
C LEU A 5 -25.24 43.46 13.43
N GLN A 6 -25.88 42.39 12.95
CA GLN A 6 -26.96 42.48 11.97
C GLN A 6 -28.14 43.32 12.50
N ARG A 7 -28.57 43.08 13.74
CA ARG A 7 -29.63 43.87 14.39
C ARG A 7 -29.26 45.34 14.58
N GLN A 8 -27.99 45.63 14.85
CA GLN A 8 -27.52 47.00 14.99
C GLN A 8 -27.52 47.74 13.64
N VAL A 9 -27.13 47.05 12.56
CA VAL A 9 -27.21 47.58 11.19
C VAL A 9 -28.67 47.87 10.82
N ASP A 10 -29.58 46.91 11.04
CA ASP A 10 -31.02 47.09 10.74
C ASP A 10 -31.63 48.28 11.51
N THR A 11 -31.20 48.48 12.76
CA THR A 11 -31.66 49.58 13.62
C THR A 11 -31.16 50.93 13.10
N LEU A 12 -29.88 51.00 12.71
CA LEU A 12 -29.27 52.20 12.14
C LEU A 12 -29.90 52.57 10.79
N GLU A 13 -30.18 51.58 9.93
CA GLU A 13 -30.85 51.79 8.65
C GLU A 13 -32.29 52.29 8.83
N PHE A 14 -33.00 51.81 9.86
CA PHE A 14 -34.33 52.31 10.19
C PHE A 14 -34.30 53.76 10.68
N GLN A 15 -33.37 54.10 11.56
CA GLN A 15 -33.19 55.47 12.06
C GLN A 15 -32.78 56.42 10.94
N HIS A 16 -31.92 55.98 10.03
CA HIS A 16 -31.50 56.75 8.88
C HIS A 16 -32.67 57.05 7.93
N ARG A 17 -33.51 56.04 7.62
CA ARG A 17 -34.72 56.23 6.81
C ARG A 17 -35.70 57.23 7.44
N GLN A 18 -35.87 57.20 8.76
CA GLN A 18 -36.71 58.19 9.45
C GLN A 18 -36.14 59.61 9.35
N LEU A 19 -34.82 59.78 9.46
CA LEU A 19 -34.18 61.09 9.32
C LEU A 19 -34.33 61.63 7.90
N LEU A 20 -34.16 60.78 6.89
CA LEU A 20 -34.36 61.16 5.48
C LEU A 20 -35.80 61.59 5.18
N ALA A 21 -36.80 60.92 5.78
CA ALA A 21 -38.20 61.31 5.64
C ALA A 21 -38.49 62.68 6.28
N LYS A 22 -37.87 62.97 7.44
CA LYS A 22 -37.99 64.29 8.11
C LYS A 22 -37.30 65.41 7.33
N CYS A 23 -36.16 65.13 6.70
CA CYS A 23 -35.47 66.11 5.83
C CYS A 23 -36.29 66.41 4.57
N HIS A 24 -36.81 65.39 3.88
CA HIS A 24 -37.70 65.59 2.73
C HIS A 24 -38.95 66.43 3.07
N GLN A 25 -39.52 66.23 4.25
CA GLN A 25 -40.67 67.00 4.72
C GLN A 25 -40.30 68.47 5.04
N ARG A 26 -39.06 68.72 5.48
CA ARG A 26 -38.52 70.06 5.73
C ARG A 26 -38.18 70.80 4.44
N ASP A 27 -37.63 70.11 3.44
CA ASP A 27 -37.28 70.68 2.13
C ASP A 27 -38.51 70.94 1.24
N ALA A 28 -39.64 70.27 1.49
CA ALA A 28 -40.92 70.55 0.85
C ALA A 28 -41.63 71.82 1.37
N SER A 29 -41.06 72.51 2.36
CA SER A 29 -41.60 73.76 2.92
C SER A 29 -40.87 74.98 2.33
N PRO A 30 -41.55 75.96 1.70
CA PRO A 30 -40.87 77.07 1.04
C PRO A 30 -40.29 78.05 2.07
N THR A 31 -38.96 78.21 2.09
CA THR A 31 -38.26 79.16 2.98
C THR A 31 -37.21 79.98 2.17
N PRO A 32 -36.98 81.27 2.48
CA PRO A 32 -36.40 82.29 1.59
C PRO A 32 -34.85 82.24 1.50
N PRO A 33 -34.24 82.99 0.55
CA PRO A 33 -32.90 82.70 0.06
C PRO A 33 -31.82 83.20 1.03
N CYS A 34 -31.01 82.28 1.53
CA CYS A 34 -29.68 82.60 2.05
C CYS A 34 -28.71 81.45 1.71
N HIS A 35 -27.47 81.85 1.50
CA HIS A 35 -26.44 81.15 0.74
C HIS A 35 -26.02 79.76 1.29
N ASP A 36 -25.46 78.94 0.40
CA ASP A 36 -24.78 77.64 0.61
C ASP A 36 -25.59 76.33 0.80
N VAL A 37 -26.89 76.32 0.52
CA VAL A 37 -27.68 75.06 0.53
C VAL A 37 -27.37 74.15 -0.67
N GLY A 38 -26.94 74.72 -1.81
CA GLY A 38 -26.70 73.97 -3.05
C GLY A 38 -25.49 73.03 -3.03
N PHE A 39 -24.44 73.37 -2.27
CA PHE A 39 -23.22 72.56 -2.21
C PHE A 39 -23.40 71.31 -1.33
N ASN A 40 -24.07 71.46 -0.19
CA ASN A 40 -24.36 70.35 0.72
C ASN A 40 -25.39 69.37 0.15
N ASN A 41 -26.42 69.85 -0.55
CA ASN A 41 -27.39 68.98 -1.22
C ASN A 41 -26.75 68.16 -2.35
N LYS A 42 -25.81 68.74 -3.11
CA LYS A 42 -25.09 68.01 -4.15
C LYS A 42 -24.22 66.90 -3.58
N ALA A 43 -23.44 67.19 -2.54
CA ALA A 43 -22.63 66.20 -1.84
C ALA A 43 -23.49 65.07 -1.24
N TYR A 44 -24.67 65.39 -0.70
CA TYR A 44 -25.59 64.40 -0.13
C TYR A 44 -26.22 63.47 -1.18
N VAL A 45 -26.57 64.02 -2.35
CA VAL A 45 -27.07 63.24 -3.49
C VAL A 45 -25.96 62.32 -4.03
N GLU A 46 -24.73 62.82 -4.17
CA GLU A 46 -23.58 62.01 -4.59
C GLU A 46 -23.31 60.86 -3.60
N LEU A 47 -23.40 61.13 -2.29
CA LEU A 47 -23.18 60.14 -1.24
C LEU A 47 -24.30 59.09 -1.21
N THR A 48 -25.54 59.49 -1.46
CA THR A 48 -26.68 58.56 -1.57
C THR A 48 -26.56 57.68 -2.83
N GLN A 49 -26.14 58.24 -3.96
CA GLN A 49 -25.86 57.47 -5.18
C GLN A 49 -24.73 56.47 -4.96
N MET A 50 -23.66 56.88 -4.29
CA MET A 50 -22.54 56.00 -3.94
C MET A 50 -22.98 54.90 -2.97
N GLN A 51 -23.82 55.21 -1.97
CA GLN A 51 -24.39 54.22 -1.07
C GLN A 51 -25.24 53.19 -1.83
N CYS A 52 -26.12 53.63 -2.73
CA CYS A 52 -26.91 52.72 -3.57
C CYS A 52 -26.03 51.85 -4.46
N ALA A 53 -24.94 52.41 -5.02
CA ALA A 53 -23.98 51.65 -5.84
C ALA A 53 -23.27 50.57 -5.01
N LEU A 54 -22.79 50.92 -3.81
CA LEU A 54 -22.13 49.98 -2.88
C LEU A 54 -23.07 48.87 -2.39
N ILE A 55 -24.34 49.20 -2.11
CA ILE A 55 -25.34 48.18 -1.74
C ILE A 55 -25.53 47.17 -2.87
N LYS A 56 -25.61 47.65 -4.12
CA LYS A 56 -25.75 46.80 -5.29
C LYS A 56 -24.51 45.93 -5.50
N GLU A 57 -23.32 46.50 -5.37
CA GLU A 57 -22.06 45.77 -5.48
C GLU A 57 -21.92 44.70 -4.39
N ASN A 58 -22.25 45.03 -3.14
CA ASN A 58 -22.25 44.06 -2.04
C ASN A 58 -23.23 42.90 -2.28
N ALA A 59 -24.40 43.19 -2.84
CA ALA A 59 -25.37 42.15 -3.19
C ALA A 59 -24.81 41.20 -4.28
N GLU A 60 -24.13 41.74 -5.30
CA GLU A 60 -23.48 40.92 -6.33
C GLU A 60 -22.30 40.12 -5.78
N LEU A 61 -21.47 40.71 -4.91
CA LEU A 61 -20.37 40.00 -4.24
C LEU A 61 -20.88 38.86 -3.37
N ALA A 62 -21.97 39.07 -2.62
CA ALA A 62 -22.60 38.02 -1.83
C ALA A 62 -23.11 36.87 -2.70
N ARG A 63 -23.73 37.20 -3.85
CA ARG A 63 -24.19 36.20 -4.83
C ARG A 63 -23.01 35.42 -5.43
N LEU A 64 -21.94 36.10 -5.79
CA LEU A 64 -20.75 35.48 -6.38
C LEU A 64 -20.04 34.58 -5.35
N ASN A 65 -19.90 35.03 -4.11
CA ASN A 65 -19.33 34.25 -3.03
C ASN A 65 -20.15 32.97 -2.77
N ALA A 66 -21.49 33.06 -2.76
CA ALA A 66 -22.36 31.88 -2.66
C ALA A 66 -22.13 30.89 -3.81
N SER A 67 -21.92 31.38 -5.03
CA SER A 67 -21.59 30.53 -6.19
C SER A 67 -20.22 29.86 -6.05
N PHE A 68 -19.21 30.57 -5.55
CA PHE A 68 -17.89 30.01 -5.31
C PHE A 68 -17.93 28.92 -4.24
N LEU A 69 -18.59 29.17 -3.11
CA LEU A 69 -18.74 28.17 -2.03
C LEU A 69 -19.49 26.92 -2.51
N ALA A 70 -20.49 27.08 -3.37
CA ALA A 70 -21.19 25.94 -3.97
C ALA A 70 -20.26 25.10 -4.86
N THR A 71 -19.44 25.76 -5.68
CA THR A 71 -18.48 25.09 -6.58
C THR A 71 -17.36 24.41 -5.78
N GLU A 72 -16.83 25.07 -4.76
CA GLU A 72 -15.82 24.50 -3.85
C GLU A 72 -16.35 23.26 -3.14
N LYS A 73 -17.60 23.31 -2.65
CA LYS A 73 -18.27 22.15 -2.05
C LYS A 73 -18.37 20.99 -3.04
N GLN A 74 -18.74 21.25 -4.29
CA GLN A 74 -18.80 20.21 -5.33
C GLN A 74 -17.42 19.62 -5.63
N LEU A 75 -16.38 20.45 -5.70
CA LEU A 75 -15.01 20.02 -5.96
C LEU A 75 -14.48 19.14 -4.82
N ASN A 76 -14.73 19.53 -3.57
CA ASN A 76 -14.38 18.73 -2.39
C ASN A 76 -15.12 17.39 -2.39
N GLN A 77 -16.42 17.37 -2.72
CA GLN A 77 -17.19 16.14 -2.85
C GLN A 77 -16.65 15.20 -3.94
N PHE A 78 -16.23 15.76 -5.07
CA PHE A 78 -15.61 15.00 -6.16
C PHE A 78 -14.25 14.44 -5.74
N ALA A 79 -13.40 15.25 -5.11
CA ALA A 79 -12.11 14.82 -4.57
C ALA A 79 -12.27 13.70 -3.53
N ASP A 80 -13.26 13.82 -2.64
CA ASP A 80 -13.58 12.79 -1.65
C ASP A 80 -14.12 11.50 -2.29
N ALA A 81 -14.92 11.61 -3.36
CA ALA A 81 -15.39 10.46 -4.13
C ALA A 81 -14.22 9.74 -4.81
N GLN A 82 -13.35 10.48 -5.50
CA GLN A 82 -12.18 9.96 -6.20
C GLN A 82 -11.18 9.32 -5.22
N ASN A 83 -10.93 9.95 -4.07
CA ASN A 83 -10.08 9.38 -3.03
C ASN A 83 -10.63 8.08 -2.46
N ARG A 84 -11.96 7.98 -2.29
CA ARG A 84 -12.60 6.73 -1.85
C ARG A 84 -12.50 5.64 -2.90
N GLU A 85 -12.65 5.98 -4.17
CA GLU A 85 -12.51 5.05 -5.29
C GLU A 85 -11.06 4.55 -5.42
N ASN A 86 -10.08 5.46 -5.36
CA ASN A 86 -8.66 5.10 -5.36
C ASN A 86 -8.30 4.17 -4.19
N LYS A 87 -8.80 4.46 -2.98
CA LYS A 87 -8.59 3.58 -1.81
C LYS A 87 -9.20 2.19 -2.02
N LYS A 88 -10.39 2.10 -2.61
CA LYS A 88 -11.01 0.82 -2.95
C LYS A 88 -10.20 0.07 -3.99
N MET A 89 -9.76 0.74 -5.05
CA MET A 89 -8.93 0.15 -6.11
C MET A 89 -7.61 -0.36 -5.55
N GLN A 90 -6.96 0.41 -4.67
CA GLN A 90 -5.73 0.01 -4.00
C GLN A 90 -5.96 -1.20 -3.08
N GLN A 91 -7.04 -1.21 -2.29
CA GLN A 91 -7.41 -2.35 -1.45
C GLN A 91 -7.71 -3.60 -2.29
N GLU A 92 -8.43 -3.47 -3.41
CA GLU A 92 -8.70 -4.59 -4.32
C GLU A 92 -7.43 -5.10 -4.97
N GLN A 93 -6.52 -4.21 -5.36
CA GLN A 93 -5.22 -4.58 -5.92
C GLN A 93 -4.36 -5.29 -4.88
N GLU A 94 -4.31 -4.78 -3.65
CA GLU A 94 -3.59 -5.39 -2.53
C GLU A 94 -4.20 -6.73 -2.10
N HIS A 95 -5.53 -6.87 -2.18
CA HIS A 95 -6.22 -8.13 -1.98
C HIS A 95 -5.88 -9.15 -3.08
N LYS A 96 -5.84 -8.73 -4.35
CA LYS A 96 -5.36 -9.57 -5.47
C LYS A 96 -3.88 -9.93 -5.32
N ARG A 97 -3.06 -9.02 -4.77
CA ARG A 97 -1.65 -9.29 -4.45
C ARG A 97 -1.54 -10.34 -3.34
N THR A 98 -2.36 -10.20 -2.30
CA THR A 98 -2.39 -11.11 -1.14
C THR A 98 -3.14 -12.41 -1.43
N ASN A 99 -3.89 -12.52 -2.51
CA ASN A 99 -4.63 -13.74 -2.84
C ASN A 99 -4.51 -14.01 -4.35
N PRO A 100 -3.32 -14.40 -4.84
CA PRO A 100 -3.15 -14.73 -6.23
C PRO A 100 -4.01 -15.94 -6.59
N THR A 101 -4.62 -15.93 -7.78
CA THR A 101 -5.29 -17.12 -8.31
C THR A 101 -4.24 -18.19 -8.55
N LEU A 102 -4.25 -19.22 -7.70
CA LEU A 102 -3.25 -20.28 -7.75
C LEU A 102 -3.65 -21.32 -8.78
N LEU A 103 -2.68 -21.71 -9.62
CA LEU A 103 -2.78 -22.97 -10.36
C LEU A 103 -2.96 -24.10 -9.34
N ASN A 104 -3.95 -24.97 -9.55
CA ASN A 104 -4.22 -26.12 -8.70
C ASN A 104 -3.11 -27.17 -8.88
N ILE A 105 -1.95 -26.91 -8.29
CA ILE A 105 -0.82 -27.81 -8.29
C ILE A 105 -1.13 -28.91 -7.27
N ARG A 106 -1.27 -30.14 -7.75
CA ARG A 106 -1.33 -31.33 -6.90
C ARG A 106 -0.06 -32.14 -7.10
N LEU A 107 0.90 -31.99 -6.20
CA LEU A 107 2.07 -32.87 -6.19
C LEU A 107 1.69 -34.25 -5.62
N THR A 108 2.17 -35.30 -6.28
CA THR A 108 2.08 -36.68 -5.81
C THR A 108 3.20 -36.99 -4.82
N GLN A 109 2.94 -37.87 -3.86
CA GLN A 109 3.95 -38.31 -2.87
C GLN A 109 5.20 -38.90 -3.53
N GLU A 110 5.06 -39.66 -4.61
CA GLU A 110 6.18 -40.26 -5.36
C GLU A 110 7.16 -39.20 -5.89
N TYR A 111 6.63 -38.09 -6.39
CA TYR A 111 7.44 -36.97 -6.88
C TYR A 111 8.20 -36.27 -5.75
N LEU A 112 7.58 -36.10 -4.58
CA LEU A 112 8.26 -35.59 -3.40
C LEU A 112 9.39 -36.52 -2.95
N SER A 113 9.17 -37.83 -2.96
CA SER A 113 10.21 -38.82 -2.66
C SER A 113 11.38 -38.78 -3.65
N ASN A 114 11.10 -38.52 -4.94
CA ASN A 114 12.16 -38.32 -5.93
C ASN A 114 12.98 -37.06 -5.64
N ILE A 115 12.31 -35.91 -5.41
CA ILE A 115 12.99 -34.67 -5.02
C ILE A 115 13.85 -34.88 -3.77
N ALA A 116 13.31 -35.57 -2.76
CA ALA A 116 14.01 -35.91 -1.54
C ALA A 116 15.30 -36.69 -1.82
N GLY A 117 15.20 -37.75 -2.64
CA GLY A 117 16.34 -38.59 -3.01
C GLY A 117 17.42 -37.83 -3.76
N VAL A 118 17.04 -37.02 -4.75
CA VAL A 118 17.98 -36.19 -5.53
C VAL A 118 18.66 -35.16 -4.64
N ALA A 119 17.89 -34.41 -3.84
CA ALA A 119 18.43 -33.38 -2.95
C ALA A 119 19.35 -33.96 -1.87
N TYR A 120 18.98 -35.10 -1.29
CA TYR A 120 19.84 -35.81 -0.33
C TYR A 120 21.15 -36.28 -0.99
N GLY A 121 21.08 -36.82 -2.21
CA GLY A 121 22.25 -37.21 -2.99
C GLY A 121 23.18 -36.03 -3.28
N GLU A 122 22.64 -34.90 -3.74
CA GLU A 122 23.39 -33.67 -4.00
C GLU A 122 24.03 -33.11 -2.71
N PHE A 123 23.28 -33.08 -1.60
CA PHE A 123 23.78 -32.67 -0.29
C PHE A 123 24.94 -33.55 0.17
N LYS A 124 24.78 -34.87 0.08
CA LYS A 124 25.80 -35.83 0.48
C LYS A 124 27.07 -35.69 -0.38
N ALA A 125 26.91 -35.59 -1.69
CA ALA A 125 28.01 -35.39 -2.63
C ALA A 125 28.77 -34.08 -2.35
N PHE A 126 28.06 -32.99 -2.05
CA PHE A 126 28.68 -31.72 -1.68
C PHE A 126 29.46 -31.84 -0.36
N ARG A 127 28.86 -32.47 0.65
CA ARG A 127 29.48 -32.65 1.98
C ARG A 127 30.75 -33.52 1.92
N GLU A 128 30.74 -34.54 1.08
CA GLU A 128 31.86 -35.48 0.92
C GLU A 128 32.92 -34.99 -0.10
N SER A 129 32.61 -33.92 -0.85
CA SER A 129 33.53 -33.36 -1.83
C SER A 129 34.79 -32.79 -1.15
N LYS A 130 35.94 -33.26 -1.61
CA LYS A 130 37.26 -32.76 -1.19
C LYS A 130 37.67 -31.47 -1.90
N LEU A 131 36.88 -31.02 -2.88
CA LEU A 131 37.16 -29.84 -3.71
C LEU A 131 36.66 -28.53 -3.07
N HIS A 132 36.41 -28.54 -1.75
CA HIS A 132 35.92 -27.37 -1.04
C HIS A 132 37.01 -26.30 -0.87
N SER A 133 36.67 -25.07 -1.21
CA SER A 133 37.46 -23.88 -0.86
C SER A 133 36.89 -23.28 0.41
N SER A 134 37.75 -22.98 1.39
CA SER A 134 37.36 -22.26 2.61
C SER A 134 38.32 -21.10 2.83
N ILE A 135 37.78 -19.98 3.33
CA ILE A 135 38.58 -18.82 3.75
C ILE A 135 39.34 -19.13 5.06
N GLY A 136 39.03 -20.25 5.73
CA GLY A 136 39.69 -20.68 6.97
C GLY A 136 39.26 -19.89 8.21
N THR A 137 38.45 -18.84 8.06
CA THR A 137 37.97 -18.01 9.17
C THR A 137 36.68 -18.55 9.76
N THR A 138 36.59 -18.54 11.10
CA THR A 138 35.36 -18.81 11.84
C THR A 138 34.83 -17.48 12.39
N VAL A 139 33.57 -17.14 12.10
CA VAL A 139 32.94 -15.89 12.55
C VAL A 139 31.77 -16.25 13.47
N PHE A 140 31.84 -15.88 14.75
CA PHE A 140 30.82 -16.26 15.76
C PHE A 140 30.45 -17.75 15.78
N GLY A 141 31.44 -18.63 15.57
CA GLY A 141 31.26 -20.08 15.50
C GLY A 141 30.71 -20.61 14.17
N TRP A 142 30.45 -19.74 13.18
CA TRP A 142 30.11 -20.14 11.82
C TRP A 142 31.36 -20.46 11.01
N ARG A 143 31.33 -21.59 10.31
CA ARG A 143 32.35 -21.99 9.34
C ARG A 143 31.75 -22.00 7.94
N HIS A 144 32.48 -21.50 6.96
CA HIS A 144 32.05 -21.42 5.58
C HIS A 144 32.87 -22.35 4.68
N ARG A 145 32.19 -23.03 3.75
CA ARG A 145 32.79 -23.74 2.61
C ARG A 145 32.03 -23.35 1.34
N HIS A 146 32.75 -23.26 0.22
CA HIS A 146 32.13 -23.08 -1.08
C HIS A 146 32.85 -23.92 -2.15
N ILE A 147 32.11 -24.24 -3.20
CA ILE A 147 32.58 -24.93 -4.39
C ILE A 147 32.02 -24.16 -5.57
N PHE A 148 32.89 -23.77 -6.51
CA PHE A 148 32.48 -23.28 -7.81
C PHE A 148 32.57 -24.44 -8.80
N HIS A 149 31.43 -24.86 -9.35
CA HIS A 149 31.38 -25.97 -10.29
C HIS A 149 30.35 -25.71 -11.39
N SER A 150 30.78 -25.79 -12.65
CA SER A 150 29.89 -25.70 -13.83
C SER A 150 28.95 -24.48 -13.79
N ASP A 151 29.53 -23.29 -13.55
CA ASP A 151 28.82 -22.00 -13.44
C ASP A 151 27.81 -21.91 -12.28
N LYS A 152 27.93 -22.81 -11.30
CA LYS A 152 27.15 -22.78 -10.07
C LYS A 152 28.05 -22.57 -8.88
N LEU A 153 27.67 -21.61 -8.05
CA LEU A 153 28.25 -21.43 -6.72
C LEU A 153 27.42 -22.23 -5.72
N MET A 154 28.04 -23.25 -5.13
CA MET A 154 27.50 -23.98 -3.99
C MET A 154 28.23 -23.53 -2.74
N PHE A 155 27.51 -23.28 -1.66
CA PHE A 155 28.11 -22.92 -0.38
C PHE A 155 27.40 -23.61 0.78
N SER A 156 28.11 -23.77 1.90
CA SER A 156 27.55 -24.25 3.16
C SER A 156 28.05 -23.40 4.31
N LEU A 157 27.17 -23.19 5.28
CA LEU A 157 27.47 -22.57 6.55
C LEU A 157 27.22 -23.59 7.67
N ASP A 158 28.24 -23.87 8.46
CA ASP A 158 28.17 -24.83 9.57
C ASP A 158 28.26 -24.11 10.90
N LYS A 159 27.35 -24.44 11.83
CA LYS A 159 27.40 -23.98 13.22
C LYS A 159 26.98 -25.09 14.17
N VAL A 160 27.67 -25.16 15.31
CA VAL A 160 27.35 -26.09 16.40
C VAL A 160 26.64 -25.32 17.51
N PHE A 161 25.51 -25.85 17.98
CA PHE A 161 24.71 -25.28 19.06
C PHE A 161 24.77 -26.20 20.29
N PRO A 162 25.68 -25.97 21.25
CA PRO A 162 26.00 -26.94 22.30
C PRO A 162 24.86 -27.19 23.31
N TYR A 163 23.88 -26.29 23.39
CA TYR A 163 22.80 -26.33 24.40
C TYR A 163 21.42 -26.65 23.81
N HIS A 164 21.35 -27.08 22.56
CA HIS A 164 20.09 -27.38 21.89
C HIS A 164 20.09 -28.82 21.40
N SER A 165 18.99 -29.54 21.64
CA SER A 165 18.81 -30.85 21.04
C SER A 165 18.56 -30.71 19.54
N MET A 166 18.97 -31.74 18.80
CA MET A 166 18.73 -31.83 17.36
C MET A 166 17.24 -31.71 17.02
N GLN A 167 16.36 -32.38 17.78
CA GLN A 167 14.91 -32.31 17.53
C GLN A 167 14.37 -30.89 17.72
N LYS A 168 14.82 -30.18 18.78
CA LYS A 168 14.38 -28.81 19.05
C LYS A 168 14.83 -27.85 17.95
N MET A 169 16.06 -28.01 17.45
CA MET A 169 16.58 -27.22 16.33
C MET A 169 15.81 -27.52 15.03
N ALA A 170 15.63 -28.80 14.71
CA ALA A 170 14.89 -29.25 13.54
C ALA A 170 13.45 -28.73 13.54
N GLN A 171 12.76 -28.83 14.67
CA GLN A 171 11.39 -28.33 14.83
C GLN A 171 11.33 -26.82 14.69
N GLY A 172 12.21 -26.07 15.36
CA GLY A 172 12.22 -24.61 15.27
C GLY A 172 12.52 -24.10 13.86
N ILE A 173 13.47 -24.75 13.14
CA ILE A 173 13.72 -24.45 11.73
C ILE A 173 12.47 -24.75 10.92
N TRP A 174 11.86 -25.94 11.08
CA TRP A 174 10.66 -26.34 10.36
C TRP A 174 9.50 -25.37 10.56
N GLU A 175 9.28 -24.86 11.77
CA GLU A 175 8.23 -23.88 12.06
C GLU A 175 8.43 -22.58 11.28
N VAL A 176 9.66 -22.05 11.25
CA VAL A 176 9.99 -20.81 10.52
C VAL A 176 9.74 -20.97 9.03
N VAL A 177 10.09 -22.12 8.48
CA VAL A 177 10.16 -22.34 7.05
C VAL A 177 8.94 -23.05 6.45
N SER A 178 8.05 -23.57 7.30
CA SER A 178 6.76 -24.14 6.92
C SER A 178 5.62 -23.11 7.02
N GLN A 179 5.92 -21.91 7.52
CA GLN A 179 4.95 -20.84 7.71
C GLN A 179 5.33 -19.58 6.92
N PRO A 180 4.48 -19.16 5.96
CA PRO A 180 4.64 -17.92 5.19
C PRO A 180 4.90 -16.66 6.02
N GLU A 181 4.29 -16.59 7.20
CA GLU A 181 4.38 -15.39 8.06
C GLU A 181 5.75 -15.27 8.73
N LEU A 182 6.37 -16.41 9.04
CA LEU A 182 7.69 -16.46 9.67
C LEU A 182 8.81 -16.38 8.62
N SER A 183 8.55 -16.75 7.37
CA SER A 183 9.52 -16.56 6.28
C SER A 183 9.73 -15.10 5.88
N LYS A 184 8.89 -14.16 6.37
CA LYS A 184 9.19 -12.72 6.28
C LYS A 184 10.48 -12.34 7.01
N ILE A 185 10.85 -13.08 8.06
CA ILE A 185 12.07 -12.83 8.85
C ILE A 185 13.33 -13.03 8.00
N ILE A 186 13.28 -13.92 7.00
CA ILE A 186 14.40 -14.22 6.09
C ILE A 186 14.35 -13.42 4.79
N SER A 187 13.34 -12.56 4.60
CA SER A 187 13.18 -11.77 3.38
C SER A 187 14.10 -10.56 3.38
N PRO A 188 14.68 -10.16 2.22
CA PRO A 188 15.46 -8.92 2.10
C PRO A 188 14.61 -7.71 2.52
N ARG A 189 15.23 -6.71 3.14
CA ARG A 189 14.51 -5.50 3.61
C ARG A 189 13.92 -4.68 2.46
N ASP A 190 14.57 -4.73 1.31
CA ASP A 190 14.27 -3.91 0.14
C ASP A 190 13.37 -4.65 -0.87
N ALA A 191 12.72 -5.74 -0.44
CA ALA A 191 11.85 -6.54 -1.30
C ALA A 191 10.50 -6.79 -0.62
N THR A 192 9.41 -6.34 -1.24
CA THR A 192 8.07 -6.69 -0.78
C THR A 192 7.76 -8.12 -1.24
N MET A 193 7.92 -9.07 -0.33
CA MET A 193 7.66 -10.48 -0.57
C MET A 193 6.30 -10.88 0.02
N HIS A 194 5.46 -11.52 -0.79
CA HIS A 194 4.24 -12.18 -0.32
C HIS A 194 4.37 -13.69 -0.48
N PHE A 195 3.95 -14.44 0.53
CA PHE A 195 4.00 -15.89 0.56
C PHE A 195 2.57 -16.43 0.71
N HIS A 196 2.20 -17.39 -0.13
CA HIS A 196 0.87 -18.01 -0.10
C HIS A 196 1.02 -19.52 -0.10
N VAL A 197 0.35 -20.20 0.83
CA VAL A 197 0.32 -21.66 0.85
C VAL A 197 -0.55 -22.15 -0.31
N VAL A 198 0.07 -22.89 -1.24
CA VAL A 198 -0.63 -23.49 -2.38
C VAL A 198 -1.21 -24.82 -1.98
N GLN A 199 -0.39 -25.65 -1.33
CA GLN A 199 -0.78 -27.00 -0.94
C GLN A 199 0.07 -27.42 0.26
N ARG A 200 -0.59 -28.00 1.27
CA ARG A 200 0.10 -28.80 2.29
C ARG A 200 -0.06 -30.27 1.90
N VAL A 201 1.03 -30.88 1.42
CA VAL A 201 1.00 -32.27 0.91
C VAL A 201 1.02 -33.25 2.09
N SER A 202 1.76 -32.92 3.15
CA SER A 202 1.78 -33.65 4.42
C SER A 202 2.12 -32.70 5.57
N GLU A 203 2.23 -33.22 6.79
CA GLU A 203 2.73 -32.45 7.94
C GLU A 203 4.18 -31.95 7.73
N ASP A 204 4.94 -32.66 6.91
CA ASP A 204 6.36 -32.45 6.63
C ASP A 204 6.63 -31.85 5.25
N ALA A 205 5.60 -31.54 4.46
CA ALA A 205 5.79 -31.01 3.11
C ALA A 205 4.71 -29.98 2.75
N VAL A 206 5.17 -28.79 2.38
CA VAL A 206 4.33 -27.66 2.04
C VAL A 206 4.88 -26.90 0.84
N ILE A 207 3.98 -26.49 -0.03
CA ILE A 207 4.29 -25.72 -1.23
C ILE A 207 3.78 -24.31 -1.01
N PHE A 208 4.67 -23.35 -1.17
CA PHE A 208 4.32 -21.95 -1.20
C PHE A 208 4.45 -21.43 -2.61
N VAL A 209 3.70 -20.39 -2.92
CA VAL A 209 4.10 -19.45 -3.94
C VAL A 209 4.60 -18.21 -3.25
N HIS A 210 5.79 -17.76 -3.64
CA HIS A 210 6.28 -16.46 -3.24
C HIS A 210 6.21 -15.53 -4.44
N THR A 211 5.88 -14.28 -4.17
CA THR A 211 5.86 -13.22 -5.16
C THR A 211 6.71 -12.08 -4.66
N VAL A 212 7.57 -11.56 -5.54
CA VAL A 212 8.40 -10.39 -5.27
C VAL A 212 7.93 -9.27 -6.18
N ASP A 213 7.51 -8.17 -5.56
CA ASP A 213 7.22 -6.93 -6.28
C ASP A 213 8.55 -6.18 -6.46
N ARG A 214 8.89 -5.83 -7.71
CA ARG A 214 10.05 -4.96 -7.98
C ARG A 214 9.64 -3.50 -7.83
N GLU A 215 10.47 -2.69 -7.19
CA GLU A 215 10.16 -1.26 -6.98
C GLU A 215 10.07 -0.47 -8.31
N ASP A 216 10.84 -0.90 -9.32
CA ASP A 216 11.00 -0.18 -10.59
C ASP A 216 10.13 -0.72 -11.75
N SER A 217 9.36 -1.79 -11.54
CA SER A 217 8.51 -2.36 -12.59
C SER A 217 7.21 -2.93 -12.03
N ASP A 218 6.14 -2.87 -12.83
CA ASP A 218 4.88 -3.56 -12.54
C ASP A 218 4.99 -5.08 -12.78
N GLU A 219 6.21 -5.58 -13.01
CA GLU A 219 6.50 -7.00 -13.20
C GLU A 219 6.66 -7.69 -11.85
N ARG A 220 5.77 -8.64 -11.61
CA ARG A 220 5.78 -9.46 -10.40
C ARG A 220 6.47 -10.77 -10.67
N LEU A 221 7.59 -11.01 -10.00
CA LEU A 221 8.26 -12.30 -10.07
C LEU A 221 7.52 -13.29 -9.18
N GLN A 222 7.02 -14.38 -9.76
CA GLN A 222 6.35 -15.45 -9.04
C GLN A 222 7.17 -16.74 -9.11
N ALA A 223 7.37 -17.41 -7.98
CA ALA A 223 8.01 -18.72 -7.96
C ALA A 223 7.41 -19.63 -6.88
N PHE A 224 7.29 -20.91 -7.22
CA PHE A 224 6.82 -21.95 -6.33
C PHE A 224 7.98 -22.49 -5.51
N ILE A 225 7.82 -22.58 -4.20
CA ILE A 225 8.83 -23.08 -3.27
C ILE A 225 8.26 -24.31 -2.59
N LEU A 226 8.95 -25.44 -2.74
CA LEU A 226 8.76 -26.61 -1.90
C LEU A 226 9.61 -26.46 -0.65
N SER A 227 8.95 -26.53 0.49
CA SER A 227 9.55 -26.70 1.81
C SER A 227 9.20 -28.09 2.30
N MET A 228 10.21 -28.91 2.56
CA MET A 228 9.98 -30.26 3.07
C MET A 228 11.00 -30.67 4.13
N ARG A 229 10.54 -31.45 5.10
CA ARG A 229 11.33 -32.07 6.15
C ARG A 229 11.44 -33.57 5.87
N ILE A 230 12.65 -34.09 6.04
CA ILE A 230 12.94 -35.52 5.99
C ILE A 230 13.55 -35.89 7.34
N ASP A 231 12.98 -36.91 7.98
CA ASP A 231 13.58 -37.56 9.13
C ASP A 231 14.57 -38.63 8.64
N LEU A 232 15.83 -38.51 9.06
CA LEU A 232 16.90 -39.47 8.77
C LEU A 232 17.20 -40.35 9.98
N GLY A 233 16.36 -40.34 11.02
CA GLY A 233 16.52 -41.13 12.23
C GLY A 233 17.76 -40.70 13.02
N SER A 234 18.69 -41.63 13.24
CA SER A 234 19.93 -41.36 13.99
C SER A 234 20.85 -40.36 13.30
N ASP A 235 20.74 -40.22 11.98
CA ASP A 235 21.59 -39.34 11.17
C ASP A 235 21.11 -37.89 11.18
N GLY A 236 19.91 -37.65 11.71
CA GLY A 236 19.34 -36.34 11.98
C GLY A 236 18.15 -36.00 11.10
N SER A 237 17.98 -34.71 10.79
CA SER A 237 16.86 -34.23 9.96
C SER A 237 17.39 -33.32 8.86
N LEU A 238 16.81 -33.46 7.67
CA LEU A 238 17.12 -32.66 6.49
C LEU A 238 15.91 -31.81 6.13
N MET A 239 16.11 -30.50 6.02
CA MET A 239 15.11 -29.59 5.47
C MET A 239 15.53 -29.17 4.07
N ILE A 240 14.61 -29.24 3.13
CA ILE A 240 14.83 -28.88 1.73
C ILE A 240 13.97 -27.67 1.41
N PHE A 241 14.63 -26.64 0.88
CA PHE A 241 14.04 -25.45 0.27
C PHE A 241 14.36 -25.46 -1.20
N ARG A 242 13.37 -25.71 -2.05
CA ARG A 242 13.60 -25.83 -3.48
C ARG A 242 12.58 -25.05 -4.28
N THR A 243 13.06 -24.23 -5.21
CA THR A 243 12.21 -23.62 -6.22
C THR A 243 11.77 -24.70 -7.22
N LEU A 244 10.46 -24.80 -7.42
CA LEU A 244 9.85 -25.64 -8.43
C LEU A 244 9.70 -24.83 -9.73
N ASP A 245 9.91 -25.48 -10.87
CA ASP A 245 9.72 -24.86 -12.17
C ASP A 245 8.45 -25.41 -12.81
N PRO A 246 7.37 -24.62 -12.89
CA PRO A 246 6.10 -25.07 -13.45
C PRO A 246 6.20 -25.56 -14.90
N LYS A 247 7.20 -25.12 -15.69
CA LYS A 247 7.40 -25.55 -17.08
C LYS A 247 8.10 -26.90 -17.15
N ARG A 248 9.08 -27.14 -16.27
CA ARG A 248 9.82 -28.40 -16.19
C ARG A 248 9.03 -29.50 -15.47
N ASP A 249 8.22 -29.10 -14.49
CA ASP A 249 7.50 -30.02 -13.61
C ASP A 249 6.08 -30.31 -14.11
N ARG A 250 5.66 -29.77 -15.27
CA ARG A 250 4.30 -29.92 -15.87
C ARG A 250 3.75 -31.34 -15.84
N GLN A 251 4.60 -32.33 -16.07
CA GLN A 251 4.19 -33.75 -16.09
C GLN A 251 3.66 -34.27 -14.75
N PHE A 252 4.01 -33.60 -13.64
CA PHE A 252 3.54 -33.91 -12.28
C PHE A 252 2.55 -32.86 -11.75
N LEU A 253 2.35 -31.76 -12.48
CA LEU A 253 1.39 -30.71 -12.17
C LEU A 253 0.10 -30.98 -12.96
N ARG A 254 -0.89 -31.65 -12.34
CA ARG A 254 -2.23 -31.73 -12.93
C ARG A 254 -2.82 -30.33 -13.02
N THR A 255 -2.82 -29.74 -14.21
CA THR A 255 -3.49 -28.48 -14.46
C THR A 255 -4.99 -28.78 -14.54
N CYS A 256 -5.81 -28.16 -13.68
CA CYS A 256 -7.22 -27.96 -14.01
C CYS A 256 -7.26 -26.88 -15.09
N ASP A 257 -7.87 -27.17 -16.24
CA ASP A 257 -7.94 -26.29 -17.42
C ASP A 257 -8.38 -24.87 -17.03
N GLN A 258 -7.44 -23.92 -17.01
CA GLN A 258 -7.70 -22.48 -17.12
C GLN A 258 -6.57 -21.82 -17.93
N PRO A 259 -6.87 -20.78 -18.72
CA PRO A 259 -5.95 -20.28 -19.75
C PRO A 259 -4.79 -19.49 -19.14
N TYR A 260 -3.63 -19.73 -19.75
CA TYR A 260 -2.29 -19.18 -19.53
C TYR A 260 -2.22 -17.70 -19.14
N LEU A 261 -1.47 -17.40 -18.07
CA LEU A 261 -0.65 -16.19 -18.00
C LEU A 261 0.80 -16.59 -18.26
N SER A 262 1.34 -16.05 -19.36
CA SER A 262 2.69 -16.27 -19.84
C SER A 262 3.71 -15.64 -18.89
N PHE A 263 4.64 -16.45 -18.38
CA PHE A 263 5.91 -15.97 -17.84
C PHE A 263 6.78 -15.49 -19.00
N SER A 264 6.86 -14.17 -19.21
CA SER A 264 7.90 -13.52 -20.01
C SER A 264 9.19 -13.40 -19.20
N SER A 265 10.30 -13.53 -19.93
CA SER A 265 11.69 -13.59 -19.44
C SER A 265 12.26 -12.24 -19.07
#